data_AF-A0A3B3VEL7-F1
#
_entry.id   AF-A0A3B3VEL7-F1
#
_cell.length_a   1.000
_cell.length_b   1.000
_cell.length_c   1.000
_cell.angle_alpha   90.00
_cell.angle_beta   90.00
_cell.angle_gamma   90.00
#
_symmetry.space_group_name_H-M   'P 1'
#
loop_
_entity.id
_entity.type
_entity.pdbx_description
1 polymer ?
#
loop_
_entity_poly.entity_id
_entity_poly.type
_entity_poly.pdbx_seq_one_letter_code
_entity_poly.pdbx_strand_id
1 'polypeptide(L)'
;FQALEKNKQWLEYDQQREAYVRAILDKMLWLEKHLNETNQAHSMQHNEEHSYGESKGQWAARKIACGCQLHKNSTSRFRAREEELEALTHHLKSEIINKGSPKEECHNSEEEEQQLREETQELQARLKEEKRRSTNFELQVNAHDMPTYDTVQFLKLQYQQDPDSCEEAMPPSSSPGDNPVSSSHTSVLNESVLECPTCQNEYPASEYRELLKHLEICLDKS
;
A
#
# COMPACT_ATOMS: atom_id res chain seq x y z
N PHE A 1 15.11 40.69 12.86
CA PHE A 1 13.68 40.58 13.22
C PHE A 1 13.05 39.30 12.69
N GLN A 2 13.08 38.99 11.39
CA GLN A 2 12.44 37.79 10.83
C GLN A 2 12.95 36.44 11.40
N ALA A 3 14.26 36.32 11.66
CA ALA A 3 14.84 35.11 12.25
C ALA A 3 14.40 34.87 13.70
N LEU A 4 14.23 35.93 14.48
CA LEU A 4 13.74 35.84 15.87
C LEU A 4 12.27 35.42 15.91
N GLU A 5 11.45 35.95 14.99
CA GLU A 5 10.04 35.57 14.88
C GLU A 5 9.88 34.09 14.50
N LYS A 6 10.66 33.61 13.52
CA LYS A 6 10.67 32.19 13.16
C LYS A 6 11.14 31.31 14.33
N ASN A 7 12.16 31.74 15.08
CA ASN A 7 12.64 30.98 16.24
C ASN A 7 11.56 30.86 17.33
N LYS A 8 10.81 31.93 17.58
CA LYS A 8 9.65 31.91 18.49
C LYS A 8 8.58 30.92 18.02
N GLN A 9 8.21 30.95 16.75
CA GLN A 9 7.22 30.03 16.17
C GLN A 9 7.66 28.56 16.27
N TRP A 10 8.94 28.28 16.02
CA TRP A 10 9.48 26.93 16.19
C TRP A 10 9.41 26.44 17.63
N LEU A 11 9.69 27.31 18.60
CA LEU A 11 9.60 26.96 20.02
C LEU A 11 8.16 26.66 20.44
N GLU A 12 7.19 27.48 19.99
CA GLU A 12 5.76 27.24 20.26
C GLU A 12 5.27 25.94 19.63
N TYR A 13 5.66 25.67 18.38
CA TYR A 13 5.36 24.42 17.69
C TYR A 13 5.96 23.20 18.43
N ASP A 14 7.20 23.33 18.89
CA ASP A 14 7.90 22.28 19.63
C ASP A 14 7.20 21.93 20.93
N GLN A 15 6.83 22.93 21.73
CA GLN A 15 6.07 22.75 22.96
C GLN A 15 4.71 22.10 22.73
N GLN A 16 3.99 22.51 21.68
CA GLN A 16 2.70 21.89 21.33
C GLN A 16 2.86 20.44 20.90
N ARG A 17 3.87 20.13 20.07
CA ARG A 17 4.18 18.77 19.64
C ARG A 17 4.52 17.89 20.84
N GLU A 18 5.35 18.37 21.76
CA GLU A 18 5.68 17.64 22.97
C GLU A 18 4.44 17.37 23.85
N ALA A 19 3.57 18.36 24.03
CA ALA A 19 2.34 18.19 24.81
C ALA A 19 1.41 17.16 24.18
N TYR A 20 1.28 17.18 22.84
CA TYR A 20 0.50 16.22 22.09
C TYR A 20 1.05 14.78 22.22
N VAL A 21 2.37 14.62 22.08
CA VAL A 21 3.03 13.32 22.26
C VAL A 21 2.84 12.79 23.68
N ARG A 22 2.99 13.65 24.70
CA ARG A 22 2.73 13.27 26.10
C ARG A 22 1.30 12.77 26.30
N ALA A 23 0.31 13.49 25.76
CA ALA A 23 -1.09 13.07 25.85
C ALA A 23 -1.35 11.71 25.17
N ILE A 24 -0.70 11.42 24.04
CA ILE A 24 -0.79 10.11 23.37
C ILE A 24 -0.18 9.02 24.25
N LEU A 25 1.01 9.25 24.81
CA LEU A 25 1.69 8.27 25.66
C LEU A 25 0.85 7.97 26.91
N ASP A 26 0.28 8.99 27.55
CA ASP A 26 -0.61 8.81 28.70
C ASP A 26 -1.85 7.98 28.34
N LYS A 27 -2.45 8.25 27.18
CA LYS A 27 -3.60 7.47 26.68
C LYS A 27 -3.21 6.01 26.41
N MET A 28 -2.05 5.79 25.81
CA MET A 28 -1.52 4.46 25.49
C MET A 28 -1.27 3.65 26.77
N LEU A 29 -0.58 4.24 27.75
CA LEU A 29 -0.32 3.62 29.05
C LEU A 29 -1.61 3.32 29.80
N TRP A 30 -2.58 4.24 29.75
CA TRP A 30 -3.88 4.01 30.37
C TRP A 30 -4.62 2.83 29.73
N LEU A 31 -4.63 2.74 28.41
CA LEU A 31 -5.24 1.62 27.68
C LEU A 31 -4.54 0.29 27.97
N GLU A 32 -3.21 0.28 28.00
CA GLU A 32 -2.42 -0.91 28.33
C GLU A 32 -2.73 -1.41 29.73
N LYS A 33 -2.74 -0.51 30.72
CA LYS A 33 -3.12 -0.85 32.09
C LYS A 33 -4.54 -1.41 32.16
N HIS A 34 -5.50 -0.73 31.53
CA HIS A 34 -6.90 -1.15 31.54
C HIS A 34 -7.10 -2.53 30.88
N LEU A 35 -6.38 -2.80 29.78
CA LEU A 35 -6.41 -4.10 29.11
C LEU A 35 -5.81 -5.19 30.01
N ASN A 36 -4.68 -4.93 30.67
CA ASN A 36 -4.04 -5.88 31.56
C ASN A 36 -4.93 -6.21 32.78
N GLU A 37 -5.55 -5.19 33.39
CA GLU A 37 -6.48 -5.37 34.50
C GLU A 37 -7.71 -6.18 34.08
N THR A 38 -8.27 -5.89 32.90
CA THR A 38 -9.42 -6.64 32.36
C THR A 38 -9.05 -8.09 32.05
N ASN A 39 -7.89 -8.33 31.45
CA ASN A 39 -7.39 -9.67 31.19
C ASN A 39 -7.10 -10.45 32.47
N GLN A 40 -6.54 -9.79 33.49
CA GLN A 40 -6.31 -10.40 34.80
C GLN A 40 -7.63 -10.74 35.49
N ALA A 41 -8.60 -9.82 35.49
CA ALA A 41 -9.94 -10.07 36.04
C ALA A 41 -10.63 -11.25 35.36
N HIS A 42 -10.56 -11.32 34.02
CA HIS A 42 -11.10 -12.43 33.24
C HIS A 42 -10.36 -13.76 33.52
N SER A 43 -9.04 -13.71 33.72
CA SER A 43 -8.25 -14.90 34.09
C SER A 43 -8.61 -15.41 35.49
N MET A 44 -8.86 -14.52 36.45
CA MET A 44 -9.23 -14.90 37.82
C MET A 44 -10.65 -15.49 37.88
N GLN A 45 -11.61 -14.92 37.15
CA GLN A 45 -12.96 -15.48 37.02
C GLN A 45 -12.96 -16.92 36.49
N HIS A 46 -12.12 -17.21 35.48
CA HIS A 46 -12.03 -18.55 34.91
C HIS A 46 -11.21 -19.54 35.77
N ASN A 47 -10.41 -19.06 36.74
CA ASN A 47 -9.66 -19.93 37.64
C ASN A 47 -10.50 -20.37 38.85
N GLU A 48 -11.45 -19.54 39.30
CA GLU A 48 -12.39 -19.87 40.38
C GLU A 48 -13.57 -20.74 39.90
N GLU A 49 -14.03 -20.58 38.65
CA GLU A 49 -15.12 -21.40 38.09
C GLU A 49 -14.69 -22.81 37.62
N HIS A 50 -13.38 -23.08 37.47
CA HIS A 50 -12.89 -24.35 36.92
C HIS A 50 -12.05 -25.18 37.89
N SER A 51 -12.51 -25.30 39.15
CA SER A 51 -11.96 -26.29 40.10
C SER A 51 -12.38 -27.75 39.82
N TYR A 52 -13.13 -28.05 38.76
CA TYR A 52 -13.37 -29.43 38.32
C TYR A 52 -13.15 -29.55 36.81
N GLY A 53 -12.24 -30.46 36.44
CA GLY A 53 -11.55 -30.48 35.14
C GLY A 53 -12.45 -30.50 33.92
N GLU A 54 -12.35 -29.45 33.10
CA GLU A 54 -12.87 -29.47 31.73
C GLU A 54 -11.83 -30.05 30.77
N SER A 55 -12.27 -30.99 29.93
CA SER A 55 -11.45 -31.56 28.88
C SER A 55 -11.31 -30.58 27.71
N LYS A 56 -10.13 -30.55 27.08
CA LYS A 56 -9.70 -29.59 26.03
C LYS A 56 -10.72 -29.37 24.88
N GLY A 57 -11.58 -30.35 24.60
CA GLY A 57 -12.66 -30.24 23.62
C GLY A 57 -13.82 -29.32 24.02
N GLN A 58 -14.12 -29.20 25.32
CA GLN A 58 -15.22 -28.37 25.82
C GLN A 58 -14.90 -26.87 25.73
N TRP A 59 -13.65 -26.48 26.04
CA TRP A 59 -13.16 -25.12 25.85
C TRP A 59 -13.25 -24.65 24.39
N ALA A 60 -12.89 -25.52 23.44
CA ALA A 60 -12.97 -25.21 22.02
C ALA A 60 -14.43 -24.98 21.56
N ALA A 61 -15.35 -25.85 21.99
CA ALA A 61 -16.77 -25.71 21.68
C ALA A 61 -17.38 -24.43 22.26
N ARG A 62 -17.03 -24.08 23.51
CA ARG A 62 -17.54 -22.87 24.19
C ARG A 62 -17.04 -21.58 23.54
N LYS A 63 -15.76 -21.55 23.12
CA LYS A 63 -15.16 -20.42 22.39
C LYS A 63 -15.82 -20.21 21.02
N ILE A 64 -16.06 -21.28 20.27
CA ILE A 64 -16.77 -21.21 18.98
C ILE A 64 -18.21 -20.72 19.18
N ALA A 65 -18.92 -21.24 20.17
CA ALA A 65 -20.29 -20.82 20.48
C ALA A 65 -20.37 -19.33 20.86
N CYS A 66 -19.46 -18.84 21.70
CA CYS A 66 -19.38 -17.42 22.08
C CYS A 66 -19.06 -16.52 20.89
N GLY A 67 -18.10 -16.92 20.05
CA GLY A 67 -17.78 -16.21 18.80
C GLY A 67 -18.96 -16.13 17.83
N CYS A 68 -19.70 -17.23 17.65
CA CYS A 68 -20.91 -17.26 16.83
C CYS A 68 -22.03 -16.37 17.41
N GLN A 69 -22.16 -16.27 18.73
CA GLN A 69 -23.18 -15.43 19.37
C GLN A 69 -22.85 -13.93 19.21
N LEU A 70 -21.58 -13.54 19.39
CA LEU A 70 -21.10 -12.17 19.16
C LEU A 70 -21.25 -11.74 17.70
N HIS A 71 -20.96 -12.65 16.76
CA HIS A 71 -21.15 -12.40 15.34
C HIS A 71 -22.63 -12.19 15.01
N LYS A 72 -23.53 -13.07 15.46
CA LYS A 72 -24.98 -12.94 15.26
C LYS A 72 -25.54 -11.62 15.79
N ASN A 73 -25.15 -11.20 17.00
CA ASN A 73 -25.59 -9.95 17.61
C ASN A 73 -25.03 -8.70 16.90
N SER A 74 -23.85 -8.82 16.28
CA SER A 74 -23.27 -7.73 15.51
C SER A 74 -23.95 -7.62 14.15
N THR A 75 -24.12 -8.74 13.44
CA THR A 75 -24.87 -8.79 12.17
C THR A 75 -26.33 -8.32 12.33
N SER A 76 -27.02 -8.69 13.42
CA SER A 76 -28.38 -8.19 13.67
C SER A 76 -28.43 -6.67 13.90
N ARG A 77 -27.45 -6.10 14.61
CA ARG A 77 -27.34 -4.65 14.81
C ARG A 77 -27.02 -3.90 13.52
N PHE A 78 -26.18 -4.47 12.65
CA PHE A 78 -25.90 -3.87 11.34
C PHE A 78 -27.14 -3.90 10.44
N ARG A 79 -27.86 -5.03 10.36
CA ARG A 79 -29.11 -5.13 9.60
C ARG A 79 -30.19 -4.17 10.10
N ALA A 80 -30.37 -4.04 11.42
CA ALA A 80 -31.32 -3.08 11.98
C ALA A 80 -31.00 -1.62 11.59
N ARG A 81 -29.71 -1.23 11.59
CA ARG A 81 -29.29 0.11 11.14
C ARG A 81 -29.48 0.32 9.65
N GLU A 82 -29.29 -0.72 8.84
CA GLU A 82 -29.52 -0.68 7.41
C GLU A 82 -31.01 -0.47 7.10
N GLU A 83 -31.90 -1.19 7.77
CA GLU A 83 -33.36 -0.99 7.69
C GLU A 83 -33.78 0.42 8.15
N GLU A 84 -33.18 0.96 9.21
CA GLU A 84 -33.40 2.35 9.65
C GLU A 84 -32.95 3.37 8.59
N LEU A 85 -31.79 3.16 7.96
CA LEU A 85 -31.28 4.01 6.89
C LEU A 85 -32.19 3.95 5.66
N GLU A 86 -32.67 2.77 5.29
CA GLU A 86 -33.62 2.60 4.19
C GLU A 86 -34.96 3.30 4.50
N ALA A 87 -35.46 3.18 5.73
CA ALA A 87 -36.69 3.84 6.16
C ALA A 87 -36.55 5.37 6.12
N LEU A 88 -35.43 5.92 6.59
CA LEU A 88 -35.13 7.35 6.53
C LEU A 88 -34.96 7.84 5.09
N THR A 89 -34.31 7.03 4.25
CA THR A 89 -34.15 7.33 2.82
C THR A 89 -35.51 7.37 2.12
N HIS A 90 -36.38 6.39 2.40
CA HIS A 90 -37.74 6.37 1.88
C HIS A 90 -38.56 7.54 2.40
N HIS A 91 -38.43 7.89 3.69
CA HIS A 91 -39.10 9.04 4.29
C HIS A 91 -38.67 10.35 3.61
N LEU A 92 -37.37 10.58 3.43
CA LEU A 92 -36.86 11.78 2.75
C LEU A 92 -37.34 11.86 1.31
N LYS A 93 -37.28 10.74 0.56
CA LYS A 93 -37.82 10.66 -0.80
C LYS A 93 -39.31 11.00 -0.83
N SER A 94 -40.08 10.47 0.12
CA SER A 94 -41.51 10.77 0.25
C SER A 94 -41.78 12.23 0.62
N GLU A 95 -40.96 12.84 1.49
CA GLU A 95 -41.08 14.25 1.85
C GLU A 95 -40.76 15.17 0.68
N ILE A 96 -39.77 14.83 -0.16
CA ILE A 96 -39.44 15.58 -1.39
C ILE A 96 -40.62 15.54 -2.37
N ILE A 97 -41.26 14.37 -2.51
CA ILE A 97 -42.43 14.19 -3.40
C ILE A 97 -43.67 14.89 -2.83
N ASN A 98 -43.85 14.87 -1.51
CA ASN A 98 -45.05 15.39 -0.83
C ASN A 98 -44.98 16.91 -0.57
N LYS A 99 -43.78 17.47 -0.35
CA LYS A 99 -43.53 18.92 -0.25
C LYS A 99 -43.35 19.57 -1.63
N GLY A 100 -44.20 19.20 -2.59
CA GLY A 100 -44.08 19.57 -4.00
C GLY A 100 -43.43 20.94 -4.23
N SER A 101 -42.33 20.93 -4.99
CA SER A 101 -41.65 22.05 -5.64
C SER A 101 -42.20 23.47 -5.35
N PRO A 102 -41.37 24.40 -4.82
CA PRO A 102 -41.47 25.79 -5.23
C PRO A 102 -41.19 25.86 -6.74
N LYS A 103 -42.19 26.34 -7.49
CA LYS A 103 -42.30 26.34 -8.95
C LYS A 103 -41.34 27.32 -9.65
N GLU A 104 -40.10 27.46 -9.19
CA GLU A 104 -39.08 28.33 -9.81
C GLU A 104 -37.74 27.62 -10.11
N GLU A 105 -37.55 26.36 -9.70
CA GLU A 105 -36.28 25.63 -9.89
C GLU A 105 -36.32 24.52 -10.97
N CYS A 106 -37.48 24.26 -11.59
CA CYS A 106 -37.61 23.15 -12.55
C CYS A 106 -36.86 23.41 -13.87
N HIS A 107 -36.80 24.66 -14.34
CA HIS A 107 -36.10 24.96 -15.59
C HIS A 107 -34.58 24.98 -15.46
N ASN A 108 -34.05 25.43 -14.31
CA ASN A 108 -32.60 25.47 -14.09
C ASN A 108 -32.04 24.06 -13.81
N SER A 109 -32.79 23.22 -13.09
CA SER A 109 -32.39 21.84 -12.78
C SER A 109 -32.35 20.95 -14.03
N GLU A 110 -33.32 21.07 -14.94
CA GLU A 110 -33.34 20.30 -16.19
C GLU A 110 -32.23 20.72 -17.17
N GLU A 111 -31.92 22.02 -17.24
CA GLU A 111 -30.80 22.54 -18.04
C GLU A 111 -29.45 22.10 -17.48
N GLU A 112 -29.23 22.16 -16.16
CA GLU A 112 -28.01 21.66 -15.52
C GLU A 112 -27.84 20.14 -15.70
N GLU A 113 -28.93 19.37 -15.56
CA GLU A 113 -28.91 17.93 -15.76
C GLU A 113 -28.64 17.56 -17.24
N GLN A 114 -29.16 18.36 -18.18
CA GLN A 114 -28.87 18.21 -19.60
C GLN A 114 -27.42 18.58 -19.93
N GLN A 115 -26.89 19.65 -19.34
CA GLN A 115 -25.49 20.05 -19.49
C GLN A 115 -24.54 18.97 -18.97
N LEU A 116 -24.81 18.40 -17.80
CA LEU A 116 -24.02 17.30 -17.24
C LEU A 116 -24.09 16.03 -18.10
N ARG A 117 -25.24 15.74 -18.72
CA ARG A 117 -25.39 14.63 -19.67
C ARG A 117 -24.51 14.84 -20.90
N GLU A 118 -24.51 16.04 -21.47
CA GLU A 118 -23.71 16.39 -22.64
C GLU A 118 -22.21 16.35 -22.33
N GLU A 119 -21.80 16.91 -21.19
CA GLU A 119 -20.40 16.87 -20.72
C GLU A 119 -19.92 15.42 -20.49
N THR A 120 -20.77 14.58 -19.89
CA THR A 120 -20.47 13.16 -19.70
C THR A 120 -20.31 12.43 -21.03
N GLN A 121 -21.17 12.71 -22.01
CA GLN A 121 -21.07 12.13 -23.34
C GLN A 121 -19.80 12.58 -24.07
N GLU A 122 -19.42 13.85 -23.95
CA GLU A 122 -18.19 14.39 -24.52
C GLU A 122 -16.95 13.73 -23.91
N LEU A 123 -16.88 13.64 -22.57
CA LEU A 123 -15.77 12.98 -21.87
C LEU A 123 -15.66 11.50 -22.24
N GLN A 124 -16.79 10.81 -22.40
CA GLN A 124 -16.81 9.42 -22.89
C GLN A 124 -16.30 9.31 -24.33
N ALA A 125 -16.65 10.24 -25.21
CA ALA A 125 -16.15 10.27 -26.58
C ALA A 125 -14.64 10.51 -26.61
N ARG A 126 -14.14 11.46 -25.81
CA ARG A 126 -12.70 11.73 -25.64
C ARG A 126 -11.96 10.51 -25.11
N LEU A 127 -12.51 9.81 -24.12
CA LEU A 127 -11.90 8.59 -23.58
C LEU A 127 -11.83 7.47 -24.63
N LYS A 128 -12.88 7.29 -25.44
CA LYS A 128 -12.88 6.29 -26.52
C LYS A 128 -11.84 6.62 -27.58
N GLU A 129 -11.71 7.88 -27.96
CA GLU A 129 -10.70 8.35 -28.90
C GLU A 129 -9.29 8.16 -28.35
N GLU A 130 -9.07 8.47 -27.06
CA GLU A 130 -7.76 8.27 -26.43
C GLU A 130 -7.41 6.79 -26.28
N LYS A 131 -8.39 5.92 -25.97
CA LYS A 131 -8.21 4.46 -26.01
C LYS A 131 -7.85 3.98 -27.43
N ARG A 132 -8.49 4.52 -28.46
CA ARG A 132 -8.18 4.20 -29.86
C ARG A 132 -6.76 4.66 -30.25
N ARG A 133 -6.31 5.81 -29.75
CA ARG A 133 -4.94 6.30 -29.94
C ARG A 133 -3.93 5.43 -29.20
N SER A 134 -4.24 5.04 -27.96
CA SER A 134 -3.42 4.15 -27.15
C SER A 134 -3.23 2.79 -27.83
N THR A 135 -4.30 2.15 -28.29
CA THR A 135 -4.18 0.89 -29.04
C THR A 135 -3.46 1.06 -30.38
N ASN A 136 -3.61 2.20 -31.06
CA ASN A 136 -2.86 2.48 -32.28
C ASN A 136 -1.35 2.61 -32.02
N PHE A 137 -0.99 3.27 -30.92
CA PHE A 137 0.40 3.39 -30.47
C PHE A 137 0.96 2.03 -30.03
N GLU A 138 0.18 1.24 -29.28
CA GLU A 138 0.51 -0.12 -28.90
C GLU A 138 0.74 -1.03 -30.12
N LEU A 139 -0.08 -0.90 -31.17
CA LEU A 139 0.13 -1.61 -32.44
C LEU A 139 1.38 -1.12 -33.19
N GLN A 140 1.75 0.16 -33.10
CA GLN A 140 3.01 0.68 -33.64
C GLN A 140 4.23 0.13 -32.88
N VAL A 141 4.16 0.06 -31.56
CA VAL A 141 5.21 -0.51 -30.70
C VAL A 141 5.35 -2.02 -30.96
N ASN A 142 4.24 -2.76 -31.00
CA ASN A 142 4.24 -4.19 -31.26
C ASN A 142 4.68 -4.55 -32.70
N ALA A 143 4.50 -3.66 -33.67
CA ALA A 143 5.03 -3.86 -35.02
C ALA A 143 6.56 -3.67 -35.09
N HIS A 144 7.17 -3.04 -34.09
CA HIS A 144 8.63 -2.90 -34.00
C HIS A 144 9.32 -4.10 -33.32
N ASP A 145 8.56 -4.96 -32.63
CA ASP A 145 9.06 -6.17 -31.97
C ASP A 145 8.56 -7.46 -32.67
N MET A 146 9.39 -8.05 -33.54
CA MET A 146 9.25 -9.44 -34.06
C MET A 146 10.34 -10.33 -33.42
N PRO A 147 10.07 -11.60 -33.09
CA PRO A 147 10.39 -12.17 -31.78
C PRO A 147 11.82 -12.68 -31.59
N THR A 148 12.30 -12.44 -30.38
CA THR A 148 13.40 -13.07 -29.63
C THR A 148 13.13 -14.56 -29.30
N TYR A 149 12.73 -15.37 -30.29
CA TYR A 149 12.64 -16.83 -30.11
C TYR A 149 14.01 -17.52 -30.14
N ASP A 150 15.04 -16.84 -30.65
CA ASP A 150 16.42 -17.37 -30.70
C ASP A 150 17.15 -17.34 -29.35
N THR A 151 16.79 -16.40 -28.45
CA THR A 151 17.51 -16.23 -27.18
C THR A 151 17.23 -17.36 -26.19
N VAL A 152 16.04 -17.96 -26.25
CA VAL A 152 15.64 -19.08 -25.37
C VAL A 152 16.32 -20.39 -25.77
N GLN A 153 16.64 -20.57 -27.05
CA GLN A 153 17.33 -21.76 -27.56
C GLN A 153 18.80 -21.82 -27.07
N PHE A 154 19.46 -20.66 -26.97
CA PHE A 154 20.87 -20.56 -26.59
C PHE A 154 21.10 -20.90 -25.11
N LEU A 155 20.18 -20.49 -24.22
CA LEU A 155 20.28 -20.75 -22.77
C LEU A 155 20.04 -22.22 -22.39
N LYS A 156 19.38 -23.00 -23.25
CA LYS A 156 19.11 -24.42 -22.99
C LYS A 156 20.33 -25.32 -23.19
N LEU A 157 21.34 -24.88 -23.94
CA LEU A 157 22.58 -25.65 -24.18
C LEU A 157 23.62 -25.50 -23.05
N GLN A 158 23.48 -24.48 -22.20
CA GLN A 158 24.50 -24.14 -21.20
C GLN A 158 24.30 -24.86 -19.85
N TYR A 159 23.13 -25.48 -19.63
CA TYR A 159 22.74 -26.09 -18.35
C TYR A 159 22.99 -27.61 -18.27
N GLN A 160 23.78 -28.20 -19.19
CA GLN A 160 23.92 -29.66 -19.31
C GLN A 160 25.38 -30.17 -19.22
N GLN A 161 26.28 -29.43 -18.55
CA GLN A 161 27.61 -29.93 -18.20
C GLN A 161 27.87 -29.80 -16.69
N ASP A 162 27.47 -30.82 -15.94
CA ASP A 162 28.11 -31.22 -14.68
C ASP A 162 29.47 -31.88 -15.01
N PRO A 163 30.54 -31.72 -14.19
CA PRO A 163 30.66 -32.53 -12.97
C PRO A 163 31.40 -31.88 -11.79
N ASP A 164 30.83 -32.03 -10.59
CA ASP A 164 31.55 -31.94 -9.31
C ASP A 164 32.50 -33.14 -9.17
N SER A 165 33.82 -32.88 -9.17
CA SER A 165 34.82 -33.85 -8.72
C SER A 165 36.10 -33.19 -8.19
N CYS A 166 36.33 -33.44 -6.90
CA CYS A 166 37.61 -33.66 -6.20
C CYS A 166 38.52 -32.50 -5.72
N GLU A 167 38.59 -32.46 -4.39
CA GLU A 167 39.75 -32.38 -3.49
C GLU A 167 40.71 -31.18 -3.42
N GLU A 168 41.10 -30.95 -2.17
CA GLU A 168 41.79 -29.84 -1.55
C GLU A 168 43.27 -30.21 -1.33
N ALA A 169 44.20 -29.37 -1.81
CA ALA A 169 45.62 -29.43 -1.43
C ALA A 169 46.28 -28.03 -1.45
N MET A 170 47.06 -27.76 -0.39
CA MET A 170 47.70 -26.49 -0.03
C MET A 170 48.98 -26.14 -0.85
N PRO A 171 49.47 -24.87 -0.82
CA PRO A 171 50.54 -24.32 -1.70
C PRO A 171 51.91 -24.22 -0.97
N PRO A 172 52.97 -23.44 -1.35
CA PRO A 172 53.35 -22.70 -2.59
C PRO A 172 54.85 -22.87 -3.03
N SER A 173 55.26 -22.37 -4.22
CA SER A 173 56.60 -21.76 -4.42
C SER A 173 56.86 -21.05 -5.78
N SER A 174 57.35 -19.80 -5.66
CA SER A 174 58.35 -19.02 -6.44
C SER A 174 58.26 -18.76 -7.98
N SER A 175 57.94 -17.47 -8.29
CA SER A 175 58.54 -16.47 -9.23
C SER A 175 58.74 -16.76 -10.74
N PRO A 176 59.07 -15.74 -11.58
CA PRO A 176 58.42 -14.44 -11.80
C PRO A 176 58.17 -14.15 -13.31
N GLY A 177 57.21 -13.27 -13.60
CA GLY A 177 57.11 -12.62 -14.92
C GLY A 177 55.88 -13.05 -15.71
N ASP A 178 54.86 -12.18 -15.69
CA ASP A 178 54.27 -11.54 -16.86
C ASP A 178 52.90 -11.00 -16.48
N ASN A 179 52.76 -9.68 -16.51
CA ASN A 179 51.45 -9.04 -16.45
C ASN A 179 50.68 -9.42 -17.73
N PRO A 180 49.43 -9.86 -17.59
CA PRO A 180 48.38 -8.94 -17.96
C PRO A 180 47.19 -8.95 -16.99
N VAL A 181 46.67 -7.75 -16.78
CA VAL A 181 45.25 -7.43 -16.60
C VAL A 181 44.57 -8.09 -15.40
N SER A 182 44.39 -7.27 -14.38
CA SER A 182 43.33 -7.37 -13.37
C SER A 182 42.06 -7.92 -14.00
N SER A 183 41.79 -9.21 -13.78
CA SER A 183 40.49 -9.82 -14.00
C SER A 183 39.56 -9.26 -12.94
N SER A 184 39.06 -8.05 -13.20
CA SER A 184 37.92 -7.50 -12.48
C SER A 184 36.81 -8.52 -12.63
N HIS A 185 36.45 -9.17 -11.52
CA HIS A 185 35.21 -9.90 -11.40
C HIS A 185 34.08 -8.88 -11.64
N THR A 186 33.67 -8.72 -12.90
CA THR A 186 32.46 -7.98 -13.25
C THR A 186 31.31 -8.82 -12.75
N SER A 187 30.90 -8.54 -11.51
CA SER A 187 29.69 -9.09 -10.93
C SER A 187 28.54 -8.78 -11.88
N VAL A 188 27.87 -9.84 -12.33
CA VAL A 188 26.71 -9.85 -13.24
C VAL A 188 25.51 -9.03 -12.68
N LEU A 189 25.63 -8.47 -11.48
CA LEU A 189 24.67 -7.53 -10.88
C LEU A 189 24.90 -6.06 -11.32
N ASN A 190 25.97 -5.77 -12.09
CA ASN A 190 26.33 -4.41 -12.48
C ASN A 190 25.58 -3.88 -13.73
N GLU A 191 24.66 -4.67 -14.31
CA GLU A 191 23.96 -4.32 -15.55
C GLU A 191 22.51 -3.84 -15.34
N SER A 192 22.00 -3.83 -14.11
CA SER A 192 20.72 -3.17 -13.84
C SER A 192 20.93 -1.68 -13.62
N VAL A 193 20.26 -0.85 -14.41
CA VAL A 193 20.15 0.60 -14.20
C VAL A 193 18.81 0.93 -13.55
N LEU A 194 18.83 1.85 -12.59
CA LEU A 194 17.67 2.39 -11.89
C LEU A 194 17.50 3.84 -12.31
N GLU A 195 16.27 4.24 -12.62
CA GLU A 195 15.97 5.59 -13.10
C GLU A 195 15.29 6.44 -12.04
N CYS A 196 15.58 7.74 -12.05
CA CYS A 196 14.83 8.73 -11.29
C CYS A 196 13.47 8.99 -11.96
N PRO A 197 12.32 8.80 -11.29
CA PRO A 197 11.01 8.98 -11.91
C PRO A 197 10.69 10.45 -12.26
N THR A 198 11.41 11.41 -11.67
CA THR A 198 11.16 12.85 -11.88
C THR A 198 11.89 13.40 -13.11
N CYS A 199 13.14 12.96 -13.36
CA CYS A 199 13.95 13.48 -14.46
C CYS A 199 14.59 12.41 -15.36
N GLN A 200 14.27 11.13 -15.12
CA GLN A 200 14.72 9.97 -15.91
C GLN A 200 16.25 9.79 -15.97
N ASN A 201 16.99 10.37 -15.02
CA ASN A 201 18.42 10.11 -14.93
C ASN A 201 18.67 8.65 -14.51
N GLU A 202 19.53 7.97 -15.26
CA GLU A 202 19.93 6.58 -15.03
C GLU A 202 21.08 6.47 -14.04
N TYR A 203 21.01 5.48 -13.16
CA TYR A 203 22.05 5.15 -12.19
C TYR A 203 22.30 3.65 -12.17
N PRO A 204 23.56 3.19 -12.16
CA PRO A 204 23.86 1.78 -11.95
C PRO A 204 23.28 1.30 -10.61
N ALA A 205 22.75 0.07 -10.56
CA ALA A 205 22.23 -0.52 -9.33
C ALA A 205 23.29 -0.65 -8.23
N SER A 206 24.56 -0.76 -8.64
CA SER A 206 25.74 -0.71 -7.76
C SER A 206 25.93 0.64 -7.07
N GLU A 207 25.36 1.72 -7.59
CA GLU A 207 25.47 3.10 -7.12
C GLU A 207 24.14 3.66 -6.59
N TYR A 208 23.28 2.82 -6.02
CA TYR A 208 21.98 3.21 -5.44
C TYR A 208 22.03 4.40 -4.46
N ARG A 209 23.15 4.60 -3.75
CA ARG A 209 23.35 5.75 -2.84
C ARG A 209 23.40 7.09 -3.58
N GLU A 210 23.90 7.14 -4.80
CA GLU A 210 23.95 8.35 -5.63
C GLU A 210 22.53 8.70 -6.11
N LEU A 211 21.76 7.70 -6.55
CA LEU A 211 20.35 7.85 -6.92
C LEU A 211 19.52 8.43 -5.76
N LEU A 212 19.69 7.93 -4.53
CA LEU A 212 18.93 8.44 -3.38
C LEU A 212 19.18 9.93 -3.10
N LYS A 213 20.45 10.36 -3.10
CA LYS A 213 20.80 11.78 -2.94
C LYS A 213 20.19 12.63 -4.06
N HIS A 214 20.21 12.10 -5.29
CA HIS A 214 19.62 12.76 -6.42
C HIS A 214 18.09 12.88 -6.28
N LEU A 215 17.41 11.84 -5.80
CA LEU A 215 15.95 11.87 -5.53
C LEU A 215 15.58 12.90 -4.47
N GLU A 216 16.37 13.04 -3.41
CA GLU A 216 16.15 14.08 -2.39
C GLU A 216 16.16 15.48 -2.99
N ILE A 217 17.03 15.75 -3.96
CA ILE A 217 17.12 17.05 -4.64
C ILE A 217 16.06 17.19 -5.74
N CYS A 218 15.73 16.11 -6.44
CA CYS A 218 14.79 16.13 -7.56
C CYS A 218 13.34 16.27 -7.11
N LEU A 219 12.96 15.67 -5.98
CA LEU A 219 11.62 15.77 -5.42
C LEU A 219 11.32 17.16 -4.84
N ASP A 220 12.34 17.90 -4.40
CA ASP A 220 12.20 19.28 -3.92
C ASP A 220 12.00 20.31 -5.06
N LYS A 221 12.17 19.89 -6.32
CA LYS A 221 12.10 20.77 -7.51
C LYS A 221 10.89 20.51 -8.43
N SER A 222 9.98 19.60 -8.08
CA SER A 222 8.72 19.36 -8.82
C SER A 222 7.56 20.21 -8.30
#